data_AF-A0A8A3NY02-F1
#
_entry.id   AF-A0A8A3NY02-F1
#
_cell.length_a   1.000
_cell.length_b   1.000
_cell.length_c   1.000
_cell.angle_alpha   90.00
_cell.angle_beta   90.00
_cell.angle_gamma   90.00
#
_symmetry.space_group_name_H-M   'P 1'
#
loop_
_entity.id
_entity.type
_entity.pdbx_description
1 polymer ?
#
loop_
_entity_poly.entity_id
_entity_poly.type
_entity_poly.pdbx_seq_one_letter_code
_entity_poly.pdbx_strand_id
1 'polypeptide(L)'
;MNSFLDHDLTVERLEALKNKLALLKADGTILSIDQLAQKLFDKPLEEAAQDLGIRDDPCGQEATWATQMLKVYLMVSDEECGRVVRLRSRGWHDNREEGDAYFRKQRQRADSTTPGEERSFYVMMQQIGEEMHHSHRIFSIPFVPDAQVNILDLCMAPGGYTAAALGHRSAFQAYGITLAPESGGHSVIIDKNRLQGLRFHDITMFKEFCPSGKEIPEGFKSRFSDIKPFKSIKFHLAFADGKTLRTHDRLKETYDADLNKETVRLQTSQLILAMNRMHNGGTLVMLLHKVDTWHSAFLLYTFSKFAKVEIFKPMKKHATRSSFYMIAKDIKVNDAVALAAIESWKEDWYRATFGGPDKTGLPKEEPTSEMVQELLTEFGPRLIKLGHKAWTVQANALSHTTYAGSKNDGVKLGFKRRVWGGLKEILKDHHEGLRMERGKGYAPIGGRGAGGWVVASDGQITGGSDDQVVSPITRITGDNRAVFMMG
;
A
#
# COMPACT_ATOMS: atom_id res chain seq x y z
N MET A 1 -32.81 -11.02 -18.44
CA MET A 1 -33.85 -10.07 -17.98
C MET A 1 -33.88 -9.88 -16.45
N ASN A 2 -32.80 -10.22 -15.70
CA ASN A 2 -32.74 -10.07 -14.23
C ASN A 2 -31.67 -9.04 -13.75
N SER A 3 -31.28 -8.05 -14.57
CA SER A 3 -30.26 -7.06 -14.16
C SER A 3 -30.82 -5.73 -13.67
N PHE A 4 -32.15 -5.56 -13.67
CA PHE A 4 -32.79 -4.32 -13.22
C PHE A 4 -33.30 -4.42 -11.77
N LEU A 5 -33.65 -5.62 -11.29
CA LEU A 5 -34.18 -5.81 -9.93
C LEU A 5 -33.09 -5.73 -8.83
N ASP A 6 -31.85 -6.12 -9.12
CA ASP A 6 -30.76 -6.15 -8.12
C ASP A 6 -30.15 -4.75 -7.87
N HIS A 7 -30.26 -3.84 -8.85
CA HIS A 7 -29.74 -2.48 -8.72
C HIS A 7 -30.64 -1.59 -7.85
N ASP A 8 -31.96 -1.75 -7.94
CA ASP A 8 -32.90 -0.97 -7.13
C ASP A 8 -32.83 -1.37 -5.64
N LEU A 9 -32.70 -2.68 -5.36
CA LEU A 9 -32.52 -3.22 -4.01
C LEU A 9 -31.22 -2.76 -3.34
N THR A 10 -30.15 -2.55 -4.10
CA THR A 10 -28.86 -2.06 -3.56
C THR A 10 -28.89 -0.58 -3.27
N VAL A 11 -29.58 0.22 -4.10
CA VAL A 11 -29.77 1.66 -3.86
C VAL A 11 -30.64 1.90 -2.63
N GLU A 12 -31.76 1.18 -2.49
CA GLU A 12 -32.64 1.30 -1.31
C GLU A 12 -31.91 0.93 -0.01
N ARG A 13 -31.13 -0.17 -0.01
CA ARG A 13 -30.31 -0.58 1.15
C ARG A 13 -29.26 0.46 1.52
N LEU A 14 -28.59 1.03 0.52
CA LEU A 14 -27.60 2.09 0.75
C LEU A 14 -28.24 3.35 1.33
N GLU A 15 -29.39 3.78 0.81
CA GLU A 15 -30.11 4.93 1.36
C GLU A 15 -30.64 4.66 2.77
N ALA A 16 -31.13 3.45 3.05
CA ALA A 16 -31.53 3.05 4.40
C ALA A 16 -30.34 3.11 5.38
N LEU A 17 -29.16 2.61 4.98
CA LEU A 17 -27.94 2.70 5.80
C LEU A 17 -27.48 4.15 6.01
N LYS A 18 -27.52 4.98 4.96
CA LYS A 18 -27.21 6.42 5.09
C LYS A 18 -28.16 7.11 6.05
N ASN A 19 -29.45 6.80 6.01
CA ASN A 19 -30.44 7.34 6.93
C ASN A 19 -30.16 6.90 8.37
N LYS A 20 -29.86 5.62 8.60
CA LYS A 20 -29.45 5.11 9.93
C LYS A 20 -28.21 5.84 10.46
N LEU A 21 -27.19 6.06 9.61
CA LEU A 21 -25.99 6.82 9.97
C LEU A 21 -26.27 8.30 10.24
N ALA A 22 -27.14 8.94 9.46
CA ALA A 22 -27.54 10.33 9.67
C ALA A 22 -28.29 10.51 11.00
N LEU A 23 -29.19 9.58 11.33
CA LEU A 23 -29.88 9.55 12.63
C LEU A 23 -28.90 9.35 13.78
N LEU A 24 -27.94 8.42 13.64
CA LEU A 24 -26.87 8.22 14.62
C LEU A 24 -26.05 9.48 14.85
N LYS A 25 -25.71 10.19 13.78
CA LYS A 25 -24.97 11.45 13.86
C LYS A 25 -25.77 12.54 14.57
N ALA A 26 -27.07 12.62 14.30
CA ALA A 26 -27.95 13.62 14.91
C ALA A 26 -28.21 13.34 16.40
N ASP A 27 -28.32 12.06 16.78
CA ASP A 27 -28.53 11.60 18.15
C ASP A 27 -27.29 11.83 19.04
N GLY A 28 -26.08 11.78 18.47
CA GLY A 28 -24.83 12.02 19.20
C GLY A 28 -24.44 10.93 20.21
N THR A 29 -25.31 9.93 20.42
CA THR A 29 -25.06 8.79 21.31
C THR A 29 -23.92 7.94 20.78
N ILE A 30 -22.89 7.72 21.61
CA ILE A 30 -21.82 6.77 21.32
C ILE A 30 -22.29 5.36 21.69
N LEU A 31 -22.31 4.46 20.71
CA LEU A 31 -22.73 3.08 20.90
C LEU A 31 -21.53 2.16 21.10
N SER A 32 -21.73 1.05 21.81
CA SER A 32 -20.81 -0.08 21.72
C SER A 32 -20.83 -0.68 20.31
N ILE A 33 -19.82 -1.47 19.96
CA ILE A 33 -19.72 -2.11 18.65
C ILE A 33 -20.89 -3.04 18.37
N ASP A 34 -21.34 -3.79 19.36
CA ASP A 34 -22.51 -4.67 19.20
C ASP A 34 -23.80 -3.88 19.04
N GLN A 35 -23.98 -2.79 19.79
CA GLN A 35 -25.14 -1.90 19.64
C GLN A 35 -25.14 -1.20 18.27
N LEU A 36 -23.96 -0.78 17.80
CA LEU A 36 -23.79 -0.18 16.48
C LEU A 36 -24.11 -1.20 15.37
N ALA A 37 -23.64 -2.44 15.50
CA ALA A 37 -23.95 -3.51 14.55
C ALA A 37 -25.45 -3.81 14.53
N GLN A 38 -26.06 -3.95 15.71
CA GLN A 38 -27.49 -4.18 15.84
C GLN A 38 -28.29 -3.03 15.20
N LYS A 39 -27.87 -1.78 15.36
CA LYS A 39 -28.57 -0.63 14.78
C LYS A 39 -28.39 -0.54 13.27
N LEU A 40 -27.20 -0.83 12.74
CA LEU A 40 -26.90 -0.74 11.31
C LEU A 40 -27.45 -1.93 10.51
N PHE A 41 -27.25 -3.15 11.02
CA PHE A 41 -27.47 -4.40 10.29
C PHE A 41 -28.64 -5.24 10.83
N ASP A 42 -29.27 -4.78 11.92
CA ASP A 42 -30.39 -5.47 12.58
C ASP A 42 -30.01 -6.85 13.14
N LYS A 43 -28.72 -7.06 13.42
CA LYS A 43 -28.14 -8.29 14.01
C LYS A 43 -26.76 -8.06 14.64
N PRO A 44 -26.23 -9.01 15.44
CA PRO A 44 -24.87 -8.97 15.96
C PRO A 44 -23.81 -8.91 14.86
N LEU A 45 -22.65 -8.31 15.16
CA LEU A 45 -21.56 -8.14 14.19
C LEU A 45 -21.06 -9.48 13.64
N GLU A 46 -20.92 -10.48 14.52
CA GLU A 46 -20.44 -11.81 14.15
C GLU A 46 -21.39 -12.48 13.16
N GLU A 47 -22.70 -12.45 13.42
CA GLU A 47 -23.73 -12.99 12.52
C GLU A 47 -23.71 -12.26 11.17
N ALA A 48 -23.62 -10.92 11.17
CA ALA A 48 -23.53 -10.15 9.94
C ALA A 48 -22.28 -10.49 9.11
N ALA A 49 -21.15 -10.71 9.77
CA ALA A 49 -19.91 -11.11 9.10
C ALA A 49 -19.97 -12.54 8.55
N GLN A 50 -20.61 -13.46 9.27
CA GLN A 50 -20.84 -14.85 8.85
C GLN A 50 -21.77 -14.92 7.64
N ASP A 51 -22.89 -14.18 7.65
CA ASP A 51 -23.84 -14.10 6.53
C ASP A 51 -23.18 -13.62 5.23
N LEU A 52 -22.22 -12.71 5.34
CA LEU A 52 -21.45 -12.18 4.21
C LEU A 52 -20.26 -13.07 3.83
N GLY A 53 -19.99 -14.14 4.58
CA GLY A 53 -18.88 -15.07 4.34
C GLY A 53 -17.51 -14.39 4.43
N ILE A 54 -17.34 -13.43 5.34
CA ILE A 54 -16.08 -12.68 5.48
C ILE A 54 -14.99 -13.61 6.02
N ARG A 55 -14.00 -13.93 5.18
CA ARG A 55 -12.79 -14.71 5.53
C ARG A 55 -11.55 -13.99 5.00
N ASP A 56 -11.24 -12.84 5.59
CA ASP A 56 -10.27 -11.89 5.01
C ASP A 56 -8.80 -12.09 5.44
N ASP A 57 -8.49 -13.26 5.99
CA ASP A 57 -7.14 -13.69 6.29
C ASP A 57 -6.87 -15.08 5.69
N PRO A 58 -5.76 -15.29 4.95
CA PRO A 58 -5.43 -16.58 4.35
C PRO A 58 -5.17 -17.70 5.38
N CYS A 59 -4.85 -17.33 6.62
CA CYS A 59 -4.60 -18.25 7.73
C CYS A 59 -5.86 -18.50 8.57
N GLY A 60 -6.99 -17.89 8.21
CA GLY A 60 -8.23 -17.99 8.95
C GLY A 60 -8.26 -17.19 10.24
N GLN A 61 -7.32 -16.27 10.46
CA GLN A 61 -7.37 -15.38 11.61
C GLN A 61 -8.56 -14.43 11.49
N GLU A 62 -9.24 -14.20 12.60
CA GLU A 62 -10.33 -13.24 12.64
C GLU A 62 -9.79 -11.82 12.45
N ALA A 63 -10.52 -11.03 11.67
CA ALA A 63 -10.23 -9.62 11.56
C ALA A 63 -10.53 -8.94 12.90
N THR A 64 -9.75 -7.91 13.22
CA THR A 64 -10.07 -6.93 14.25
C THR A 64 -11.53 -6.50 14.14
N TRP A 65 -12.25 -6.31 15.24
CA TRP A 65 -13.67 -5.94 15.21
C TRP A 65 -13.91 -4.64 14.44
N ALA A 66 -12.96 -3.69 14.45
CA ALA A 66 -13.08 -2.43 13.71
C ALA A 66 -13.03 -2.67 12.19
N THR A 67 -12.10 -3.50 11.73
CA THR A 67 -12.04 -3.94 10.33
C THR A 67 -13.29 -4.74 9.95
N GLN A 68 -13.77 -5.63 10.82
CA GLN A 68 -14.95 -6.44 10.56
C GLN A 68 -16.20 -5.56 10.39
N MET A 69 -16.45 -4.65 11.34
CA MET A 69 -17.53 -3.65 11.30
C MET A 69 -17.50 -2.83 10.01
N LEU A 70 -16.34 -2.25 9.69
CA LEU A 70 -16.15 -1.47 8.47
C LEU A 70 -16.43 -2.32 7.21
N LYS A 71 -15.97 -3.57 7.19
CA LYS A 71 -16.10 -4.44 6.03
C LYS A 71 -17.54 -4.86 5.79
N VAL A 72 -18.27 -5.24 6.84
CA VAL A 72 -19.71 -5.51 6.77
C VAL A 72 -20.42 -4.28 6.21
N TYR A 73 -20.16 -3.10 6.77
CA TYR A 73 -20.71 -1.84 6.26
C TYR A 73 -20.45 -1.63 4.76
N LEU A 74 -19.19 -1.76 4.32
CA LEU A 74 -18.80 -1.53 2.92
C LEU A 74 -19.37 -2.58 1.96
N MET A 75 -19.42 -3.87 2.36
CA MET A 75 -19.96 -4.93 1.52
C MET A 75 -21.47 -4.84 1.35
N VAL A 76 -22.20 -4.38 2.36
CA VAL A 76 -23.64 -4.11 2.25
C VAL A 76 -23.89 -2.86 1.41
N SER A 77 -22.97 -1.89 1.45
CA SER A 77 -23.13 -0.59 0.80
C SER A 77 -22.66 -0.54 -0.66
N ASP A 78 -21.75 -1.42 -1.08
CA ASP A 78 -21.15 -1.40 -2.42
C ASP A 78 -20.92 -2.82 -2.96
N GLU A 79 -21.56 -3.11 -4.10
CA GLU A 79 -21.50 -4.44 -4.72
C GLU A 79 -20.09 -4.82 -5.18
N GLU A 80 -19.27 -3.85 -5.59
CA GLU A 80 -17.91 -4.09 -6.09
C GLU A 80 -16.96 -4.36 -4.92
N CYS A 81 -17.16 -3.72 -3.77
CA CYS A 81 -16.55 -4.10 -2.50
C CYS A 81 -16.87 -5.56 -2.17
N GLY A 82 -18.17 -5.91 -2.15
CA GLY A 82 -18.61 -7.29 -1.92
C GLY A 82 -17.98 -8.29 -2.90
N ARG A 83 -17.91 -7.94 -4.19
CA ARG A 83 -17.33 -8.76 -5.25
C ARG A 83 -15.83 -8.98 -5.03
N VAL A 84 -15.07 -7.93 -4.73
CA VAL A 84 -13.61 -8.07 -4.50
C VAL A 84 -13.29 -8.88 -3.25
N VAL A 85 -14.10 -8.76 -2.19
CA VAL A 85 -13.90 -9.53 -0.93
C VAL A 85 -14.13 -11.01 -1.20
N ARG A 86 -15.23 -11.37 -1.88
CA ARG A 86 -15.53 -12.75 -2.25
C ARG A 86 -14.45 -13.37 -3.16
N LEU A 87 -13.96 -12.61 -4.15
CA LEU A 87 -12.89 -13.08 -5.05
C LEU A 87 -11.59 -13.35 -4.30
N ARG A 88 -11.20 -12.47 -3.35
CA ARG A 88 -10.04 -12.70 -2.49
C ARG A 88 -10.22 -13.95 -1.63
N SER A 89 -11.35 -14.04 -0.94
CA SER A 89 -11.70 -15.18 -0.07
C SER A 89 -11.62 -16.51 -0.83
N ARG A 90 -12.20 -16.57 -2.05
CA ARG A 90 -12.13 -17.75 -2.91
C ARG A 90 -10.69 -18.15 -3.25
N GLY A 91 -9.84 -17.18 -3.59
CA GLY A 91 -8.43 -17.44 -3.87
C GLY A 91 -7.62 -17.89 -2.66
N TRP A 92 -8.06 -17.56 -1.45
CA TRP A 92 -7.36 -17.88 -0.20
C TRP A 92 -7.81 -19.21 0.40
N HIS A 93 -9.10 -19.49 0.34
CA HIS A 93 -9.73 -20.58 1.07
C HIS A 93 -10.17 -21.70 0.13
N ASP A 94 -10.95 -21.38 -0.90
CA ASP A 94 -11.58 -22.39 -1.75
C ASP A 94 -10.56 -22.98 -2.75
N ASN A 95 -9.70 -22.13 -3.31
CA ASN A 95 -8.66 -22.50 -4.30
C ASN A 95 -7.25 -22.34 -3.71
N ARG A 96 -7.11 -22.64 -2.41
CA ARG A 96 -5.89 -22.37 -1.63
C ARG A 96 -4.62 -22.90 -2.28
N GLU A 97 -4.63 -24.12 -2.82
CA GLU A 97 -3.44 -24.72 -3.43
C GLU A 97 -2.95 -23.92 -4.65
N GLU A 98 -3.85 -23.54 -5.56
CA GLU A 98 -3.52 -22.74 -6.73
C GLU A 98 -3.09 -21.32 -6.36
N GLY A 99 -3.81 -20.71 -5.41
CA GLY A 99 -3.47 -19.41 -4.84
C GLY A 99 -2.05 -19.44 -4.25
N ASP A 100 -1.79 -20.35 -3.32
CA ASP A 100 -0.51 -20.50 -2.65
C ASP A 100 0.63 -20.76 -3.65
N ALA A 101 0.41 -21.60 -4.66
CA ALA A 101 1.39 -21.85 -5.71
C ALA A 101 1.69 -20.58 -6.54
N TYR A 102 0.66 -19.82 -6.91
CA TYR A 102 0.81 -18.55 -7.64
C TYR A 102 1.62 -17.54 -6.83
N PHE A 103 1.24 -17.32 -5.56
CA PHE A 103 1.93 -16.35 -4.70
C PHE A 103 3.33 -16.82 -4.32
N ARG A 104 3.58 -18.14 -4.16
CA ARG A 104 4.94 -18.68 -3.93
C ARG A 104 5.88 -18.36 -5.09
N LYS A 105 5.43 -18.55 -6.34
CA LYS A 105 6.21 -18.19 -7.54
C LYS A 105 6.48 -16.69 -7.61
N GLN A 106 5.48 -15.87 -7.28
CA GLN A 106 5.65 -14.41 -7.23
C GLN A 106 6.67 -13.99 -6.16
N ARG A 107 6.62 -14.62 -4.98
CA ARG A 107 7.55 -14.36 -3.89
C ARG A 107 8.99 -14.71 -4.27
N GLN A 108 9.20 -15.89 -4.84
CA GLN A 108 10.52 -16.30 -5.33
C GLN A 108 11.11 -15.27 -6.31
N ARG A 109 10.32 -14.84 -7.30
CA ARG A 109 10.76 -13.80 -8.25
C ARG A 109 11.08 -12.45 -7.59
N ALA A 110 10.30 -12.06 -6.59
CA ALA A 110 10.53 -10.82 -5.86
C ALA A 110 11.75 -10.89 -4.92
N ASP A 111 12.08 -12.07 -4.37
CA ASP A 111 13.19 -12.23 -3.42
C ASP A 111 14.52 -12.55 -4.09
N SER A 112 14.50 -13.20 -5.25
CA SER A 112 15.70 -13.61 -6.00
C SER A 112 15.86 -12.79 -7.29
N THR A 113 15.64 -11.48 -7.20
CA THR A 113 15.57 -10.60 -8.37
C THR A 113 16.93 -10.53 -9.06
N THR A 114 16.97 -10.88 -10.35
CA THR A 114 18.14 -10.64 -11.20
C THR A 114 18.24 -9.14 -11.57
N PRO A 115 19.43 -8.64 -11.98
CA PRO A 115 19.56 -7.24 -12.42
C PRO A 115 18.58 -6.85 -13.55
N GLY A 116 18.24 -7.79 -14.45
CA GLY A 116 17.25 -7.57 -15.50
C GLY A 116 15.81 -7.44 -14.97
N GLU A 117 15.47 -8.16 -13.90
CA GLU A 117 14.17 -8.07 -13.23
C GLU A 117 14.06 -6.79 -12.39
N GLU A 118 15.14 -6.35 -11.72
CA GLU A 118 15.18 -5.06 -11.03
C GLU A 118 14.89 -3.90 -12.00
N ARG A 119 15.48 -3.96 -13.20
CA ARG A 119 15.19 -2.99 -14.27
C ARG A 119 13.74 -3.05 -14.73
N SER A 120 13.14 -4.23 -14.75
CA SER A 120 11.73 -4.40 -15.08
C SER A 120 10.81 -3.77 -14.02
N PHE A 121 11.17 -3.87 -12.73
CA PHE A 121 10.46 -3.17 -11.65
C PHE A 121 10.58 -1.66 -11.77
N TYR A 122 11.77 -1.14 -12.07
CA TYR A 122 11.98 0.29 -12.32
C TYR A 122 11.10 0.83 -13.45
N VAL A 123 11.04 0.14 -14.60
CA VAL A 123 10.17 0.52 -15.73
C VAL A 123 8.68 0.39 -15.36
N MET A 124 8.30 -0.64 -14.61
CA MET A 124 6.93 -0.82 -14.15
C MET A 124 6.49 0.35 -13.25
N MET A 125 7.33 0.77 -12.31
CA MET A 125 7.05 1.92 -11.42
C MET A 125 6.92 3.22 -12.22
N GLN A 126 7.76 3.43 -13.24
CA GLN A 126 7.59 4.58 -14.15
C GLN A 126 6.22 4.54 -14.83
N GLN A 127 5.80 3.39 -15.37
CA GLN A 127 4.49 3.23 -16.03
C GLN A 127 3.32 3.48 -15.06
N ILE A 128 3.44 3.05 -13.80
CA ILE A 128 2.45 3.33 -12.76
C ILE A 128 2.42 4.84 -12.46
N GLY A 129 3.57 5.48 -12.31
CA GLY A 129 3.68 6.93 -12.10
C GLY A 129 3.04 7.73 -13.24
N GLU A 130 3.28 7.32 -14.49
CA GLU A 130 2.62 7.90 -15.66
C GLU A 130 1.10 7.70 -15.61
N GLU A 131 0.62 6.47 -15.37
CA GLU A 131 -0.83 6.20 -15.29
C GLU A 131 -1.50 7.03 -14.18
N MET A 132 -0.83 7.17 -13.04
CA MET A 132 -1.27 8.00 -11.92
C MET A 132 -1.31 9.48 -12.31
N HIS A 133 -0.30 9.97 -13.04
CA HIS A 133 -0.28 11.34 -13.53
C HIS A 133 -1.42 11.61 -14.51
N HIS A 134 -1.68 10.72 -15.46
CA HIS A 134 -2.75 10.91 -16.44
C HIS A 134 -4.13 11.04 -15.78
N SER A 135 -4.35 10.30 -14.69
CA SER A 135 -5.65 10.24 -14.00
C SER A 135 -5.80 11.28 -12.89
N HIS A 136 -4.72 11.60 -12.17
CA HIS A 136 -4.78 12.44 -10.97
C HIS A 136 -3.87 13.67 -11.05
N ARG A 137 -3.13 13.89 -12.14
CA ARG A 137 -2.28 15.06 -12.36
C ARG A 137 -1.24 15.29 -11.26
N ILE A 138 -0.69 14.22 -10.69
CA ILE A 138 0.24 14.29 -9.54
C ILE A 138 1.56 15.03 -9.83
N PHE A 139 1.91 15.24 -11.11
CA PHE A 139 3.10 16.02 -11.50
C PHE A 139 2.75 17.45 -11.96
N SER A 140 1.46 17.78 -12.03
CA SER A 140 0.99 19.13 -12.38
C SER A 140 0.99 20.01 -11.13
N ILE A 141 2.19 20.35 -10.66
CA ILE A 141 2.39 21.19 -9.48
C ILE A 141 2.24 22.66 -9.90
N PRO A 142 1.37 23.46 -9.25
CA PRO A 142 1.16 24.87 -9.58
C PRO A 142 2.44 25.70 -9.57
N PHE A 143 2.39 26.89 -10.16
CA PHE A 143 3.51 27.82 -10.18
C PHE A 143 4.04 28.08 -8.77
N VAL A 144 5.35 27.86 -8.59
CA VAL A 144 6.10 28.18 -7.37
C VAL A 144 6.93 29.43 -7.69
N PRO A 145 6.90 30.50 -6.87
CA PRO A 145 7.57 31.77 -7.17
C PRO A 145 9.05 31.64 -7.55
N ASP A 146 9.78 30.72 -6.91
CA ASP A 146 11.20 30.49 -7.17
C ASP A 146 11.45 29.42 -8.26
N ALA A 147 10.39 28.94 -8.92
CA ALA A 147 10.34 27.87 -9.91
C ALA A 147 10.91 26.49 -9.49
N GLN A 148 11.49 26.38 -8.30
CA GLN A 148 12.10 25.17 -7.77
C GLN A 148 11.07 24.28 -7.10
N VAL A 149 10.81 23.12 -7.70
CA VAL A 149 9.88 22.12 -7.17
C VAL A 149 10.66 20.93 -6.66
N ASN A 150 10.73 20.81 -5.33
CA ASN A 150 11.38 19.68 -4.67
C ASN A 150 10.43 18.47 -4.55
N ILE A 151 10.96 17.28 -4.82
CA ILE A 151 10.30 15.98 -4.68
C ILE A 151 11.08 15.12 -3.70
N LEU A 152 10.38 14.45 -2.79
CA LEU A 152 10.93 13.45 -1.88
C LEU A 152 10.43 12.07 -2.24
N ASP A 153 11.32 11.09 -2.35
CA ASP A 153 10.96 9.68 -2.54
C ASP A 153 11.49 8.87 -1.35
N LEU A 154 10.57 8.42 -0.51
CA LEU A 154 10.85 7.62 0.68
C LEU A 154 10.78 6.14 0.31
N CYS A 155 11.83 5.40 0.67
CA CYS A 155 12.08 4.07 0.18
C CYS A 155 12.24 4.04 -1.35
N MET A 156 13.00 5.02 -1.88
CA MET A 156 13.06 5.35 -3.31
C MET A 156 13.45 4.19 -4.23
N ALA A 157 14.42 3.35 -3.86
CA ALA A 157 14.97 2.35 -4.77
C ALA A 157 13.87 1.44 -5.34
N PRO A 158 13.84 1.21 -6.67
CA PRO A 158 14.86 1.56 -7.67
C PRO A 158 14.80 2.98 -8.26
N GLY A 159 13.82 3.81 -7.89
CA GLY A 159 13.67 5.21 -8.29
C GLY A 159 12.70 5.47 -9.45
N GLY A 160 11.77 4.54 -9.70
CA GLY A 160 10.88 4.61 -10.86
C GLY A 160 9.89 5.78 -10.84
N TYR A 161 9.26 6.09 -9.70
CA TYR A 161 8.36 7.25 -9.61
C TYR A 161 9.11 8.56 -9.72
N THR A 162 10.25 8.67 -9.05
CA THR A 162 11.16 9.80 -9.21
C THR A 162 11.53 10.01 -10.67
N ALA A 163 11.89 8.94 -11.39
CA ALA A 163 12.25 9.04 -12.80
C ALA A 163 11.09 9.48 -13.69
N ALA A 164 9.87 9.01 -13.42
CA ALA A 164 8.66 9.49 -14.10
C ALA A 164 8.44 10.99 -13.84
N ALA A 165 8.50 11.43 -12.57
CA ALA A 165 8.32 12.83 -12.22
C ALA A 165 9.33 13.76 -12.93
N LEU A 166 10.62 13.39 -12.90
CA LEU A 166 11.69 14.14 -13.57
C LEU A 166 11.58 14.10 -15.11
N GLY A 167 10.83 13.14 -15.67
CA GLY A 167 10.51 13.08 -17.10
C GLY A 167 9.48 14.10 -17.54
N HIS A 168 8.58 14.52 -16.63
CA HIS A 168 7.57 15.56 -16.90
C HIS A 168 8.13 16.98 -16.82
N ARG A 169 9.05 17.21 -15.88
CA ARG A 169 9.68 18.54 -15.71
C ARG A 169 11.12 18.38 -15.24
N SER A 170 12.06 18.72 -16.13
CA SER A 170 13.51 18.67 -15.83
C SER A 170 13.95 19.59 -14.70
N ALA A 171 13.19 20.66 -14.43
CA ALA A 171 13.44 21.59 -13.33
C ALA A 171 13.07 21.04 -11.94
N PHE A 172 12.45 19.86 -11.86
CA PHE A 172 12.19 19.22 -10.58
C PHE A 172 13.50 18.78 -9.91
N GLN A 173 13.56 18.98 -8.60
CA GLN A 173 14.68 18.56 -7.78
C GLN A 173 14.30 17.37 -6.93
N ALA A 174 14.86 16.20 -7.27
CA ALA A 174 14.54 14.96 -6.59
C ALA A 174 15.51 14.63 -5.47
N TYR A 175 14.96 14.18 -4.35
CA TYR A 175 15.67 13.74 -3.17
C TYR A 175 15.15 12.36 -2.77
N GLY A 176 16.06 11.46 -2.40
CA GLY A 176 15.72 10.08 -2.05
C GLY A 176 16.27 9.66 -0.69
N ILE A 177 15.47 8.90 0.06
CA ILE A 177 15.98 8.07 1.17
C ILE A 177 15.64 6.63 0.85
N THR A 178 16.61 5.73 0.95
CA THR A 178 16.39 4.31 0.69
C THR A 178 17.32 3.45 1.53
N LEU A 179 16.96 2.18 1.75
CA LEU A 179 17.82 1.24 2.45
C LEU A 179 18.98 0.83 1.55
N ALA A 180 20.18 0.69 2.11
CA ALA A 180 21.35 0.27 1.35
C ALA A 180 21.24 -1.22 0.95
N PRO A 181 21.74 -1.64 -0.23
CA PRO A 181 21.73 -3.05 -0.64
C PRO A 181 22.37 -3.99 0.39
N GLU A 182 23.48 -3.57 1.00
CA GLU A 182 24.18 -4.29 2.06
C GLU A 182 23.36 -4.49 3.34
N SER A 183 22.30 -3.69 3.52
CA SER A 183 21.32 -3.82 4.61
C SER A 183 20.01 -4.49 4.17
N GLY A 184 19.99 -5.11 2.98
CA GLY A 184 18.81 -5.75 2.41
C GLY A 184 17.91 -4.82 1.59
N GLY A 185 18.41 -3.63 1.20
CA GLY A 185 17.71 -2.72 0.28
C GLY A 185 17.80 -3.15 -1.19
N HIS A 186 17.02 -2.49 -2.05
CA HIS A 186 17.09 -2.69 -3.50
C HIS A 186 18.16 -1.79 -4.14
N SER A 187 18.68 -2.21 -5.31
CA SER A 187 19.59 -1.40 -6.11
C SER A 187 18.94 -0.08 -6.56
N VAL A 188 19.69 1.02 -6.52
CA VAL A 188 19.27 2.30 -7.10
C VAL A 188 19.55 2.29 -8.61
N ILE A 189 18.49 2.28 -9.43
CA ILE A 189 18.59 2.19 -10.90
C ILE A 189 18.47 3.54 -11.58
N ILE A 190 17.71 4.48 -10.99
CA ILE A 190 17.68 5.84 -11.50
C ILE A 190 19.09 6.43 -11.56
N ASP A 191 19.38 7.20 -12.62
CA ASP A 191 20.63 7.93 -12.74
C ASP A 191 20.79 8.90 -11.56
N LYS A 192 21.77 8.61 -10.70
CA LYS A 192 22.06 9.36 -9.48
C LYS A 192 22.41 10.82 -9.77
N ASN A 193 22.93 11.14 -10.96
CA ASN A 193 23.23 12.52 -11.36
C ASN A 193 21.97 13.38 -11.53
N ARG A 194 20.80 12.75 -11.65
CA ARG A 194 19.50 13.44 -11.69
C ARG A 194 18.94 13.73 -10.29
N LEU A 195 19.58 13.26 -9.23
CA LEU A 195 19.17 13.49 -7.85
C LEU A 195 19.97 14.65 -7.25
N GLN A 196 19.29 15.52 -6.51
CA GLN A 196 19.94 16.58 -5.72
C GLN A 196 20.42 16.05 -4.36
N GLY A 197 19.81 14.98 -3.87
CA GLY A 197 20.26 14.32 -2.65
C GLY A 197 19.81 12.87 -2.56
N LEU A 198 20.72 12.00 -2.18
CA LEU A 198 20.44 10.60 -1.88
C LEU A 198 21.00 10.27 -0.49
N ARG A 199 20.21 9.55 0.31
CA ARG A 199 20.61 9.01 1.60
C ARG A 199 20.32 7.52 1.64
N PHE A 200 21.36 6.74 1.94
CA PHE A 200 21.21 5.35 2.32
C PHE A 200 21.00 5.28 3.83
N HIS A 201 19.78 4.96 4.26
CA HIS A 201 19.43 4.85 5.68
C HIS A 201 18.18 3.99 5.88
N ASP A 202 18.16 3.25 6.99
CA ASP A 202 16.92 2.64 7.49
C ASP A 202 16.03 3.77 8.02
N ILE A 203 14.98 4.07 7.27
CA ILE A 203 14.10 5.20 7.61
C ILE A 203 13.42 5.03 8.95
N THR A 204 13.39 3.83 9.54
CA THR A 204 12.74 3.55 10.84
C THR A 204 13.62 3.86 12.04
N MET A 205 14.87 4.28 11.81
CA MET A 205 15.91 4.39 12.84
C MET A 205 16.31 5.85 13.12
N PHE A 206 15.48 6.84 12.79
CA PHE A 206 15.74 8.24 13.14
C PHE A 206 15.23 8.57 14.55
N LYS A 207 16.05 9.27 15.35
CA LYS A 207 15.64 9.73 16.68
C LYS A 207 14.54 10.80 16.64
N GLU A 208 14.37 11.50 15.51
CA GLU A 208 13.38 12.58 15.40
C GLU A 208 11.92 12.11 15.52
N PHE A 209 11.68 10.79 15.47
CA PHE A 209 10.34 10.21 15.66
C PHE A 209 9.98 9.95 17.11
N CYS A 210 10.95 10.02 18.03
CA CYS A 210 10.67 9.87 19.44
C CYS A 210 9.70 10.99 19.89
N PRO A 211 8.54 10.65 20.48
CA PRO A 211 7.58 11.63 20.96
C PRO A 211 8.19 12.59 21.97
N SER A 212 7.66 13.81 22.02
CA SER A 212 8.07 14.80 23.02
C SER A 212 7.84 14.26 24.43
N GLY A 213 8.84 14.39 25.31
CA GLY A 213 8.76 13.89 26.69
C GLY A 213 9.05 12.40 26.86
N LYS A 214 9.39 11.68 25.78
CA LYS A 214 9.92 10.31 25.82
C LYS A 214 11.39 10.28 25.43
N GLU A 215 12.07 9.23 25.86
CA GLU A 215 13.46 8.96 25.47
C GLU A 215 13.58 7.58 24.86
N ILE A 216 14.49 7.45 23.90
CA ILE A 216 14.92 6.14 23.41
C ILE A 216 15.64 5.43 24.57
N PRO A 217 15.26 4.19 24.93
CA PRO A 217 15.87 3.49 26.06
C PRO A 217 17.39 3.32 25.86
N GLU A 218 18.16 3.45 26.95
CA GLU A 218 19.63 3.54 26.92
C GLU A 218 20.32 2.46 26.07
N GLY A 219 19.92 1.19 26.25
CA GLY A 219 20.48 0.05 25.50
C GLY A 219 20.22 0.06 23.99
N PHE A 220 19.36 0.96 23.50
CA PHE A 220 19.00 1.10 22.09
C PHE A 220 19.51 2.40 21.46
N LYS A 221 19.96 3.38 22.25
CA LYS A 221 20.32 4.74 21.77
C LYS A 221 21.33 4.72 20.61
N SER A 222 22.32 3.81 20.66
CA SER A 222 23.37 3.68 19.63
C SER A 222 22.84 3.18 18.28
N ARG A 223 21.67 2.56 18.24
CA ARG A 223 21.05 2.04 17.00
C ARG A 223 20.33 3.12 16.20
N PHE A 224 20.01 4.27 16.82
CA PHE A 224 19.23 5.33 16.20
C PHE A 224 20.10 6.53 15.83
N SER A 225 19.82 7.13 14.67
CA SER A 225 20.56 8.26 14.14
C SER A 225 19.97 9.60 14.58
N ASP A 226 20.85 10.53 15.02
CA ASP A 226 20.50 11.93 15.29
C ASP A 226 20.31 12.76 14.01
N ILE A 227 20.61 12.19 12.84
CA ILE A 227 20.47 12.87 11.56
C ILE A 227 19.00 13.19 11.32
N LYS A 228 18.74 14.45 10.95
CA LYS A 228 17.43 14.93 10.50
C LYS A 228 17.49 15.15 8.99
N PRO A 229 17.24 14.11 8.16
CA PRO A 229 17.43 14.22 6.72
C PRO A 229 16.55 15.33 6.15
N PHE A 230 17.16 16.13 5.27
CA PHE A 230 16.50 17.19 4.52
C PHE A 230 15.69 18.18 5.38
N LYS A 231 16.09 18.41 6.65
CA LYS A 231 15.36 19.27 7.61
C LYS A 231 15.01 20.66 7.07
N SER A 232 15.90 21.25 6.30
CA SER A 232 15.74 22.61 5.76
C SER A 232 15.03 22.67 4.40
N ILE A 233 14.59 21.53 3.86
CA ILE A 233 13.96 21.44 2.53
C ILE A 233 12.48 21.16 2.70
N LYS A 234 11.66 21.92 1.96
CA LYS A 234 10.22 21.68 1.83
C LYS A 234 9.90 21.06 0.47
N PHE A 235 9.08 20.01 0.49
CA PHE A 235 8.73 19.20 -0.66
C PHE A 235 7.31 19.47 -1.12
N HIS A 236 7.13 19.56 -2.43
CA HIS A 236 5.83 19.79 -3.07
C HIS A 236 5.13 18.47 -3.39
N LEU A 237 5.92 17.41 -3.57
CA LEU A 237 5.46 16.05 -3.80
C LEU A 237 6.32 15.09 -2.98
N ALA A 238 5.69 14.18 -2.25
CA ALA A 238 6.35 13.08 -1.59
C ALA A 238 5.76 11.73 -2.04
N PHE A 239 6.63 10.76 -2.31
CA PHE A 239 6.28 9.35 -2.49
C PHE A 239 6.60 8.58 -1.21
N ALA A 240 5.65 7.76 -0.78
CA ALA A 240 5.76 6.84 0.35
C ALA A 240 5.28 5.44 -0.09
N ASP A 241 6.16 4.71 -0.77
CA ASP A 241 5.90 3.35 -1.30
C ASP A 241 6.72 2.26 -0.58
N GLY A 242 7.25 2.57 0.60
CA GLY A 242 8.01 1.62 1.40
C GLY A 242 7.17 0.44 1.88
N LYS A 243 7.72 -0.77 1.72
CA LYS A 243 7.18 -2.01 2.29
C LYS A 243 8.26 -2.80 3.02
N THR A 244 7.84 -3.50 4.07
CA THR A 244 8.68 -4.46 4.80
C THR A 244 9.00 -5.63 3.88
N LEU A 245 10.28 -5.93 3.67
CA LEU A 245 10.70 -7.03 2.82
C LEU A 245 10.91 -8.29 3.65
N ARG A 246 10.46 -9.43 3.13
CA ARG A 246 10.56 -10.75 3.79
C ARG A 246 11.99 -11.25 3.94
N THR A 247 12.92 -10.67 3.19
CA THR A 247 14.32 -11.04 3.14
C THR A 247 15.17 -10.33 4.20
N HIS A 248 14.64 -9.30 4.87
CA HIS A 248 15.37 -8.55 5.89
C HIS A 248 15.70 -9.43 7.08
N ASP A 249 17.00 -9.57 7.40
CA ASP A 249 17.52 -10.51 8.39
C ASP A 249 16.98 -10.27 9.82
N ARG A 250 16.54 -9.05 10.14
CA ARG A 250 15.83 -8.74 11.40
C ARG A 250 14.53 -9.53 11.59
N LEU A 251 13.95 -10.04 10.50
CA LEU A 251 12.77 -10.92 10.52
C LEU A 251 13.15 -12.41 10.61
N LYS A 252 14.43 -12.77 10.40
CA LYS A 252 14.89 -14.16 10.37
C LYS A 252 15.32 -14.69 11.73
N GLU A 253 15.91 -13.86 12.59
CA GLU A 253 16.38 -14.27 13.92
C GLU A 253 15.27 -14.27 14.97
N THR A 254 14.23 -13.48 14.75
CA THR A 254 13.05 -13.42 15.59
C THR A 254 11.88 -13.93 14.78
N TYR A 255 11.57 -15.22 14.94
CA TYR A 255 10.27 -15.79 14.59
C TYR A 255 9.10 -15.14 15.38
N ASP A 256 9.43 -14.14 16.24
CA ASP A 256 8.56 -13.22 16.98
C ASP A 256 8.73 -11.73 16.60
N ALA A 257 9.47 -11.38 15.53
CA ALA A 257 9.43 -10.03 14.96
C ALA A 257 8.10 -9.88 14.21
N ASP A 258 7.06 -9.60 14.97
CA ASP A 258 5.69 -9.40 14.51
C ASP A 258 5.69 -8.40 13.35
N LEU A 259 5.50 -8.92 12.12
CA LEU A 259 5.45 -8.15 10.87
C LEU A 259 4.47 -6.98 10.95
N ASN A 260 3.46 -7.06 11.83
CA ASN A 260 2.55 -5.95 12.08
C ASN A 260 3.29 -4.75 12.71
N LYS A 261 4.20 -4.98 13.67
CA LYS A 261 5.00 -3.94 14.32
C LYS A 261 5.93 -3.26 13.32
N GLU A 262 6.66 -4.02 12.52
CA GLU A 262 7.56 -3.47 11.50
C GLU A 262 6.78 -2.70 10.43
N THR A 263 5.60 -3.18 10.04
CA THR A 263 4.70 -2.46 9.13
C THR A 263 4.28 -1.11 9.71
N VAL A 264 3.90 -1.08 11.00
CA VAL A 264 3.57 0.16 11.71
C VAL A 264 4.78 1.09 11.75
N ARG A 265 5.96 0.61 12.19
CA ARG A 265 7.20 1.41 12.26
C ARG A 265 7.56 2.02 10.91
N LEU A 266 7.54 1.23 9.84
CA LEU A 266 7.88 1.70 8.51
C LEU A 266 6.89 2.75 8.00
N GLN A 267 5.60 2.51 8.20
CA GLN A 267 4.58 3.41 7.71
C GLN A 267 4.55 4.73 8.47
N THR A 268 4.62 4.71 9.80
CA THR A 268 4.67 5.93 10.62
C THR A 268 5.93 6.73 10.32
N SER A 269 7.08 6.07 10.12
CA SER A 269 8.32 6.74 9.70
C SER A 269 8.16 7.48 8.37
N GLN A 270 7.49 6.86 7.39
CA GLN A 270 7.20 7.52 6.11
C GLN A 270 6.27 8.72 6.28
N LEU A 271 5.20 8.57 7.06
CA LEU A 271 4.23 9.64 7.33
C LEU A 271 4.86 10.82 8.06
N ILE A 272 5.60 10.56 9.14
CA ILE A 272 6.26 11.58 9.98
C ILE A 272 7.30 12.34 9.14
N LEU A 273 8.14 11.64 8.38
CA LEU A 273 9.13 12.30 7.51
C LEU A 273 8.47 13.12 6.41
N ALA A 274 7.53 12.53 5.67
CA ALA A 274 6.85 13.21 4.58
C ALA A 274 6.18 14.49 5.08
N MET A 275 5.39 14.41 6.15
CA MET A 275 4.61 15.53 6.67
C MET A 275 5.47 16.63 7.29
N ASN A 276 6.52 16.28 8.05
CA ASN A 276 7.44 17.29 8.61
C ASN A 276 8.24 18.04 7.53
N ARG A 277 8.43 17.44 6.36
CA ARG A 277 9.16 18.03 5.23
C ARG A 277 8.24 18.52 4.11
N MET A 278 6.93 18.38 4.24
CA MET A 278 5.98 18.82 3.21
C MET A 278 5.82 20.34 3.21
N HIS A 279 5.70 20.93 2.02
CA HIS A 279 5.26 22.30 1.83
C HIS A 279 3.75 22.41 2.08
N ASN A 280 3.28 23.55 2.62
CA ASN A 280 1.84 23.77 2.76
C ASN A 280 1.15 23.80 1.39
N GLY A 281 0.14 22.98 1.16
CA GLY A 281 -0.45 22.75 -0.16
C GLY A 281 0.23 21.65 -0.99
N GLY A 282 1.22 20.95 -0.43
CA GLY A 282 1.93 19.85 -1.09
C GLY A 282 1.05 18.61 -1.31
N THR A 283 1.62 17.62 -2.00
CA THR A 283 0.97 16.35 -2.33
C THR A 283 1.74 15.16 -1.76
N LEU A 284 1.04 14.24 -1.10
CA LEU A 284 1.57 12.94 -0.69
C LEU A 284 0.92 11.84 -1.54
N VAL A 285 1.74 10.98 -2.13
CA VAL A 285 1.33 9.73 -2.77
C VAL A 285 1.85 8.58 -1.91
N MET A 286 0.94 7.75 -1.40
CA MET A 286 1.29 6.70 -0.45
C MET A 286 0.67 5.35 -0.81
N LEU A 287 1.47 4.27 -0.81
CA LEU A 287 0.97 2.92 -1.05
C LEU A 287 0.31 2.32 0.19
N LEU A 288 -0.97 2.00 0.05
CA LEU A 288 -1.81 1.32 1.05
C LEU A 288 -2.32 -0.02 0.49
N HIS A 289 -2.92 -0.85 1.34
CA HIS A 289 -3.51 -2.13 0.94
C HIS A 289 -4.92 -2.25 1.45
N LYS A 290 -5.82 -2.78 0.61
CA LYS A 290 -7.23 -3.06 0.93
C LYS A 290 -7.94 -1.81 1.48
N VAL A 291 -8.66 -1.09 0.63
CA VAL A 291 -9.47 0.08 1.04
C VAL A 291 -10.47 -0.30 2.16
N ASP A 292 -10.91 -1.55 2.16
CA ASP A 292 -11.82 -2.20 3.11
C ASP A 292 -11.15 -2.74 4.38
N THR A 293 -10.04 -2.13 4.82
CA THR A 293 -9.43 -2.40 6.14
C THR A 293 -9.48 -1.15 7.00
N TRP A 294 -9.63 -1.34 8.33
CA TRP A 294 -9.67 -0.22 9.27
C TRP A 294 -8.49 0.73 9.07
N HIS A 295 -7.30 0.16 8.97
CA HIS A 295 -6.06 0.89 8.81
C HIS A 295 -6.03 1.84 7.61
N SER A 296 -6.36 1.33 6.42
CA SER A 296 -6.39 2.13 5.19
C SER A 296 -7.52 3.17 5.21
N ALA A 297 -8.70 2.78 5.67
CA ALA A 297 -9.86 3.67 5.75
C ALA A 297 -9.65 4.80 6.75
N PHE A 298 -9.07 4.49 7.92
CA PHE A 298 -8.78 5.48 8.95
C PHE A 298 -7.73 6.48 8.46
N LEU A 299 -6.69 6.04 7.75
CA LEU A 299 -5.71 6.97 7.19
C LEU A 299 -6.33 7.90 6.13
N LEU A 300 -7.18 7.36 5.24
CA LEU A 300 -7.94 8.18 4.28
C LEU A 300 -8.84 9.19 5.00
N TYR A 301 -9.49 8.77 6.09
CA TYR A 301 -10.33 9.63 6.92
C TYR A 301 -9.51 10.74 7.58
N THR A 302 -8.41 10.40 8.25
CA THR A 302 -7.50 11.36 8.90
C THR A 302 -7.03 12.43 7.90
N PHE A 303 -6.52 12.02 6.74
CA PHE A 303 -6.08 12.98 5.72
C PHE A 303 -7.23 13.81 5.16
N SER A 304 -8.46 13.28 5.09
CA SER A 304 -9.61 14.05 4.58
C SER A 304 -9.94 15.30 5.42
N LYS A 305 -9.47 15.36 6.67
CA LYS A 305 -9.65 16.51 7.56
C LYS A 305 -8.76 17.70 7.23
N PHE A 306 -7.62 17.46 6.59
CA PHE A 306 -6.62 18.52 6.29
C PHE A 306 -6.04 18.45 4.87
N ALA A 307 -6.60 17.62 3.99
CA ALA A 307 -6.17 17.46 2.61
C ALA A 307 -7.32 17.00 1.70
N LYS A 308 -7.15 17.19 0.39
CA LYS A 308 -8.03 16.63 -0.64
C LYS A 308 -7.57 15.20 -0.93
N VAL A 309 -8.38 14.22 -0.53
CA VAL A 309 -8.06 12.79 -0.66
C VAL A 309 -8.69 12.18 -1.90
N GLU A 310 -7.86 11.49 -2.68
CA GLU A 310 -8.20 10.69 -3.84
C GLU A 310 -7.57 9.28 -3.72
N ILE A 311 -8.14 8.29 -4.41
CA ILE A 311 -7.59 6.92 -4.50
C ILE A 311 -7.23 6.63 -5.95
N PHE A 312 -6.06 6.02 -6.14
CA PHE A 312 -5.61 5.50 -7.42
C PHE A 312 -5.29 4.01 -7.33
N LYS A 313 -5.88 3.23 -8.23
CA LYS A 313 -5.58 1.81 -8.42
C LYS A 313 -5.09 1.62 -9.86
N PRO A 314 -3.84 1.18 -10.09
CA PRO A 314 -3.37 1.00 -11.45
C PRO A 314 -4.13 -0.13 -12.15
N MET A 315 -4.54 0.10 -13.38
CA MET A 315 -5.36 -0.82 -14.17
C MET A 315 -4.52 -1.88 -14.87
N LYS A 316 -3.27 -1.56 -15.22
CA LYS A 316 -2.39 -2.46 -15.99
C LYS A 316 -1.45 -3.26 -15.09
N LYS A 317 -0.81 -2.58 -14.14
CA LYS A 317 0.19 -3.17 -13.23
C LYS A 317 -0.42 -3.35 -11.86
N HIS A 318 -0.13 -4.48 -11.21
CA HIS A 318 -0.68 -4.81 -9.90
C HIS A 318 -2.22 -4.76 -9.79
N ALA A 319 -2.96 -4.84 -10.90
CA ALA A 319 -4.42 -4.75 -10.85
C ALA A 319 -5.05 -5.83 -9.95
N THR A 320 -4.50 -7.04 -9.93
CA THR A 320 -4.94 -8.15 -9.05
C THR A 320 -4.54 -7.98 -7.59
N ARG A 321 -3.55 -7.14 -7.28
CA ARG A 321 -3.08 -6.91 -5.90
C ARG A 321 -4.09 -6.09 -5.11
N SER A 322 -4.06 -6.21 -3.79
CA SER A 322 -4.83 -5.36 -2.88
C SER A 322 -4.24 -3.97 -2.72
N SER A 323 -3.03 -3.74 -3.25
CA SER A 323 -2.33 -2.46 -3.16
C SER A 323 -3.02 -1.35 -3.97
N PHE A 324 -3.06 -0.15 -3.42
CA PHE A 324 -3.59 1.06 -4.06
C PHE A 324 -2.86 2.29 -3.50
N TYR A 325 -2.97 3.42 -4.17
CA TYR A 325 -2.34 4.67 -3.74
C TYR A 325 -3.38 5.62 -3.17
N MET A 326 -3.15 6.09 -1.95
CA MET A 326 -3.76 7.32 -1.48
C MET A 326 -3.01 8.49 -2.12
N ILE A 327 -3.76 9.44 -2.66
CA ILE A 327 -3.23 10.71 -3.15
C ILE A 327 -3.88 11.81 -2.31
N ALA A 328 -3.10 12.40 -1.40
CA ALA A 328 -3.52 13.52 -0.56
C ALA A 328 -2.92 14.80 -1.13
N LYS A 329 -3.75 15.69 -1.67
CA LYS A 329 -3.35 16.96 -2.29
C LYS A 329 -3.72 18.14 -1.41
N ASP A 330 -3.07 19.28 -1.66
CA ASP A 330 -3.36 20.54 -0.98
C ASP A 330 -3.28 20.40 0.56
N ILE A 331 -2.28 19.64 1.02
CA ILE A 331 -2.11 19.27 2.43
C ILE A 331 -1.88 20.53 3.28
N LYS A 332 -2.72 20.75 4.28
CA LYS A 332 -2.57 21.84 5.27
C LYS A 332 -1.68 21.37 6.41
N VAL A 333 -0.36 21.42 6.21
CA VAL A 333 0.64 20.86 7.15
C VAL A 333 0.65 21.52 8.53
N ASN A 334 0.17 22.76 8.62
CA ASN A 334 0.08 23.52 9.88
C ASN A 334 -1.32 23.46 10.51
N ASP A 335 -2.24 22.68 9.94
CA ASP A 335 -3.56 22.47 10.52
C ASP A 335 -3.43 21.71 11.86
N ALA A 336 -4.25 22.07 12.85
CA ALA A 336 -4.19 21.45 14.17
C ALA A 336 -4.43 19.93 14.12
N VAL A 337 -5.30 19.47 13.22
CA VAL A 337 -5.55 18.03 13.03
C VAL A 337 -4.36 17.35 12.38
N ALA A 338 -3.67 18.01 11.44
CA ALA A 338 -2.45 17.48 10.82
C ALA A 338 -1.32 17.35 11.85
N LEU A 339 -1.14 18.35 12.71
CA LEU A 339 -0.15 18.31 13.79
C LEU A 339 -0.45 17.22 14.82
N ALA A 340 -1.71 17.08 15.23
CA ALA A 340 -2.15 16.02 16.13
C ALA A 340 -1.92 14.62 15.51
N ALA A 341 -2.18 14.46 14.20
CA ALA A 341 -1.91 13.20 13.50
C ALA A 341 -0.42 12.84 13.50
N ILE A 342 0.48 13.82 13.30
CA ILE A 342 1.94 13.59 13.37
C ILE A 342 2.35 13.10 14.76
N GLU A 343 1.86 13.72 15.82
CA GLU A 343 2.17 13.28 17.19
C GLU A 343 1.60 11.88 17.48
N SER A 344 0.37 11.59 17.03
CA SER A 344 -0.20 10.23 17.12
C SER A 344 0.64 9.19 16.38
N TRP A 345 1.17 9.50 15.19
CA TRP A 345 2.06 8.58 14.47
C TRP A 345 3.41 8.39 15.16
N LYS A 346 3.94 9.41 15.84
CA LYS A 346 5.15 9.26 16.68
C LYS A 346 4.88 8.33 17.86
N GLU A 347 3.69 8.44 18.47
CA GLU A 347 3.26 7.55 19.54
C GLU A 347 3.13 6.10 19.05
N ASP A 348 2.48 5.88 17.89
CA ASP A 348 2.41 4.58 17.24
C ASP A 348 3.81 4.02 16.93
N TRP A 349 4.72 4.85 16.41
CA TRP A 349 6.11 4.46 16.15
C TRP A 349 6.83 4.05 17.43
N TYR A 350 6.71 4.84 18.50
CA TYR A 350 7.35 4.55 19.78
C TYR A 350 6.81 3.26 20.38
N ARG A 351 5.49 3.07 20.36
CA ARG A 351 4.83 1.85 20.83
C ARG A 351 5.29 0.62 20.04
N ALA A 352 5.31 0.71 18.71
CA ALA A 352 5.73 -0.39 17.85
C ALA A 352 7.24 -0.68 17.96
N THR A 353 8.04 0.26 18.44
CA THR A 353 9.50 0.10 18.59
C THR A 353 9.91 -0.34 20.01
N PHE A 354 9.28 0.21 21.05
CA PHE A 354 9.72 0.07 22.45
C PHE A 354 8.61 -0.34 23.42
N GLY A 355 7.40 -0.60 22.94
CA GLY A 355 6.29 -1.07 23.78
C GLY A 355 6.58 -2.42 24.43
N GLY A 356 5.85 -2.70 25.52
CA GLY A 356 5.92 -3.98 26.24
C GLY A 356 7.03 -4.03 27.30
N PRO A 357 6.99 -5.02 28.21
CA PRO A 357 7.96 -5.15 29.30
C PRO A 357 9.39 -5.32 28.78
N ASP A 358 9.56 -6.05 27.68
CA ASP A 358 10.87 -6.34 27.08
C ASP A 358 11.34 -5.28 26.07
N LYS A 359 10.54 -4.22 25.85
CA LYS A 359 10.83 -3.14 24.90
C LYS A 359 11.06 -3.62 23.46
N THR A 360 10.34 -4.67 23.07
CA THR A 360 10.36 -5.28 21.73
C THR A 360 9.21 -4.79 20.84
N GLY A 361 8.47 -3.78 21.29
CA GLY A 361 7.34 -3.22 20.58
C GLY A 361 6.02 -3.91 20.91
N LEU A 362 4.93 -3.17 20.83
CA LEU A 362 3.56 -3.69 20.89
C LEU A 362 2.84 -3.40 19.56
N PRO A 363 1.88 -4.25 19.16
CA PRO A 363 1.01 -3.93 18.04
C PRO A 363 0.23 -2.64 18.31
N LYS A 364 -0.24 -2.01 17.23
CA LYS A 364 -1.15 -0.87 17.34
C LYS A 364 -2.42 -1.29 18.07
N GLU A 365 -2.94 -0.40 18.91
CA GLU A 365 -4.17 -0.67 19.66
C GLU A 365 -5.39 -0.64 18.74
N GLU A 366 -6.41 -1.42 19.11
CA GLU A 366 -7.73 -1.30 18.49
C GLU A 366 -8.29 0.12 18.72
N PRO A 367 -9.02 0.69 17.75
CA PRO A 367 -9.66 1.98 17.92
C PRO A 367 -10.74 1.92 19.01
N THR A 368 -11.25 3.07 19.46
CA THR A 368 -12.43 3.06 20.34
C THR A 368 -13.72 2.91 19.52
N SER A 369 -14.82 2.50 20.16
CA SER A 369 -16.14 2.44 19.51
C SER A 369 -16.56 3.81 18.94
N GLU A 370 -16.22 4.88 19.65
CA GLU A 370 -16.44 6.26 19.21
C GLU A 370 -15.73 6.55 17.89
N MET A 371 -14.44 6.21 17.78
CA MET A 371 -13.68 6.41 16.53
C MET A 371 -14.28 5.65 15.36
N VAL A 372 -14.76 4.41 15.58
CA VAL A 372 -15.39 3.61 14.53
C VAL A 372 -16.72 4.21 14.12
N GLN A 373 -17.57 4.58 15.06
CA GLN A 373 -18.84 5.23 14.78
C GLN A 373 -18.64 6.58 14.07
N GLU A 374 -17.67 7.39 14.50
CA GLU A 374 -17.31 8.65 13.87
C GLU A 374 -16.88 8.43 12.41
N LEU A 375 -15.96 7.51 12.14
CA LEU A 375 -15.52 7.22 10.77
C LEU A 375 -16.69 6.79 9.88
N LEU A 376 -17.56 5.90 10.37
CA LEU A 376 -18.71 5.42 9.58
C LEU A 376 -19.71 6.54 9.30
N THR A 377 -20.03 7.37 10.29
CA THR A 377 -21.02 8.45 10.16
C THR A 377 -20.49 9.65 9.38
N GLU A 378 -19.22 10.00 9.53
CA GLU A 378 -18.62 11.18 8.90
C GLU A 378 -18.02 10.90 7.52
N PHE A 379 -17.47 9.70 7.32
CA PHE A 379 -16.66 9.39 6.15
C PHE A 379 -17.12 8.15 5.39
N GLY A 380 -17.95 7.28 5.97
CA GLY A 380 -18.45 6.05 5.33
C GLY A 380 -18.98 6.26 3.91
N PRO A 381 -19.94 7.19 3.67
CA PRO A 381 -20.44 7.47 2.32
C PRO A 381 -19.36 7.97 1.36
N ARG A 382 -18.40 8.76 1.84
CA ARG A 382 -17.28 9.25 1.03
C ARG A 382 -16.29 8.14 0.71
N LEU A 383 -16.02 7.25 1.67
CA LEU A 383 -15.13 6.10 1.52
C LEU A 383 -15.65 5.13 0.46
N ILE A 384 -16.96 4.87 0.43
CA ILE A 384 -17.60 4.08 -0.64
C ILE A 384 -17.30 4.69 -2.01
N LYS A 385 -17.55 6.01 -2.14
CA LYS A 385 -17.32 6.74 -3.41
C LYS A 385 -15.85 6.73 -3.85
N LEU A 386 -14.92 6.81 -2.90
CA LEU A 386 -13.48 6.74 -3.16
C LEU A 386 -13.04 5.32 -3.54
N GLY A 387 -13.55 4.31 -2.83
CA GLY A 387 -13.16 2.90 -2.97
C GLY A 387 -13.73 2.21 -4.20
N HIS A 388 -14.93 2.60 -4.65
CA HIS A 388 -15.68 1.93 -5.72
C HIS A 388 -14.81 1.57 -6.93
N LYS A 389 -14.14 2.56 -7.53
CA LYS A 389 -13.30 2.33 -8.71
C LYS A 389 -12.12 1.40 -8.42
N ALA A 390 -11.51 1.48 -7.24
CA ALA A 390 -10.41 0.61 -6.86
C ALA A 390 -10.86 -0.85 -6.71
N TRP A 391 -12.01 -1.07 -6.07
CA TRP A 391 -12.63 -2.40 -5.98
C TRP A 391 -13.00 -2.94 -7.35
N THR A 392 -13.58 -2.13 -8.23
CA THR A 392 -13.92 -2.53 -9.60
C THR A 392 -12.69 -2.98 -10.37
N VAL A 393 -11.60 -2.20 -10.35
CA VAL A 393 -10.36 -2.57 -11.05
C VAL A 393 -9.81 -3.87 -10.51
N GLN A 394 -9.75 -4.04 -9.18
CA GLN A 394 -9.19 -5.24 -8.59
C GLN A 394 -10.06 -6.47 -8.84
N ALA A 395 -11.37 -6.36 -8.64
CA ALA A 395 -12.28 -7.47 -8.84
C ALA A 395 -12.35 -7.87 -10.32
N ASN A 396 -12.29 -6.92 -11.26
CA ASN A 396 -12.15 -7.24 -12.68
C ASN A 396 -10.85 -7.97 -12.98
N ALA A 397 -9.73 -7.58 -12.37
CA ALA A 397 -8.47 -8.30 -12.59
C ALA A 397 -8.50 -9.71 -11.98
N LEU A 398 -8.99 -9.84 -10.75
CA LEU A 398 -9.07 -11.12 -10.03
C LEU A 398 -10.00 -12.12 -10.72
N SER A 399 -11.11 -11.67 -11.31
CA SER A 399 -12.05 -12.55 -12.01
C SER A 399 -11.46 -13.27 -13.22
N HIS A 400 -10.31 -12.81 -13.73
CA HIS A 400 -9.58 -13.43 -14.85
C HIS A 400 -8.40 -14.30 -14.40
N THR A 401 -8.17 -14.42 -13.09
CA THR A 401 -7.12 -15.31 -12.56
C THR A 401 -7.66 -16.73 -12.42
N THR A 402 -6.78 -17.73 -12.49
CA THR A 402 -7.17 -19.14 -12.29
C THR A 402 -7.55 -19.42 -10.84
N TYR A 403 -6.84 -18.81 -9.89
CA TYR A 403 -7.01 -19.05 -8.46
C TYR A 403 -8.20 -18.29 -7.86
N ALA A 404 -8.54 -17.10 -8.35
CA ALA A 404 -9.62 -16.30 -7.77
C ALA A 404 -10.82 -16.12 -8.70
N GLY A 405 -10.74 -16.42 -10.00
CA GLY A 405 -11.85 -16.33 -10.96
C GLY A 405 -12.67 -17.63 -11.05
N SER A 406 -13.88 -17.56 -11.63
CA SER A 406 -14.59 -18.76 -12.13
C SER A 406 -14.78 -18.70 -13.63
N LYS A 407 -15.03 -19.85 -14.27
CA LYS A 407 -15.38 -19.92 -15.70
C LYS A 407 -16.61 -19.07 -16.07
N ASN A 408 -17.49 -18.78 -15.12
CA ASN A 408 -18.71 -17.97 -15.34
C ASN A 408 -18.49 -16.47 -15.14
N ASP A 409 -17.48 -16.05 -14.37
CA ASP A 409 -17.22 -14.63 -14.06
C ASP A 409 -16.60 -13.87 -15.23
N GLY A 410 -15.89 -14.56 -16.14
CA GLY A 410 -15.30 -13.98 -17.35
C GLY A 410 -16.30 -13.69 -18.49
N VAL A 411 -17.52 -14.25 -18.42
CA VAL A 411 -18.47 -14.23 -19.54
C VAL A 411 -19.23 -12.91 -19.64
N LYS A 412 -19.56 -12.25 -18.52
CA LYS A 412 -20.37 -11.01 -18.51
C LYS A 412 -19.69 -9.83 -19.19
N LEU A 413 -18.36 -9.73 -19.17
CA LEU A 413 -17.62 -8.69 -19.90
C LEU A 413 -17.07 -9.16 -21.25
N GLY A 414 -16.83 -10.46 -21.44
CA GLY A 414 -16.50 -11.02 -22.75
C GLY A 414 -17.59 -10.72 -23.78
N PHE A 415 -18.86 -10.75 -23.36
CA PHE A 415 -19.99 -10.34 -24.19
C PHE A 415 -19.99 -8.83 -24.46
N LYS A 416 -19.79 -7.97 -23.44
CA LYS A 416 -19.67 -6.51 -23.65
C LYS A 416 -18.50 -6.13 -24.56
N ARG A 417 -17.34 -6.79 -24.43
CA ARG A 417 -16.17 -6.56 -25.32
C ARG A 417 -16.41 -7.03 -26.75
N ARG A 418 -17.15 -8.12 -26.94
CA ARG A 418 -17.52 -8.64 -28.27
C ARG A 418 -18.54 -7.71 -28.96
N VAL A 419 -19.49 -7.17 -28.20
CA VAL A 419 -20.47 -6.19 -28.68
C VAL A 419 -19.80 -4.83 -28.99
N TRP A 420 -18.94 -4.32 -28.11
CA TRP A 420 -18.21 -3.07 -28.35
C TRP A 420 -17.09 -3.20 -29.40
N GLY A 421 -16.44 -4.37 -29.47
CA GLY A 421 -15.46 -4.69 -30.51
C GLY A 421 -16.10 -4.78 -31.89
N GLY A 422 -17.28 -5.41 -31.98
CA GLY A 422 -18.08 -5.44 -33.21
C GLY A 422 -18.55 -4.06 -33.65
N LEU A 423 -18.95 -3.19 -32.72
CA LEU A 423 -19.34 -1.80 -33.05
C LEU A 423 -18.16 -0.95 -33.53
N LYS A 424 -16.95 -1.20 -33.00
CA LYS A 424 -15.72 -0.52 -33.43
C LYS A 424 -15.27 -0.95 -34.82
N GLU A 425 -15.40 -2.23 -35.17
CA GLU A 425 -15.09 -2.73 -36.51
C GLU A 425 -16.06 -2.13 -37.55
N ILE A 426 -17.36 -2.06 -37.23
CA ILE A 426 -18.37 -1.42 -38.10
C ILE A 426 -18.11 0.09 -38.31
N LEU A 427 -17.49 0.77 -37.34
CA LEU A 427 -17.10 2.18 -37.45
C LEU A 427 -15.69 2.39 -38.06
N LYS A 428 -14.84 1.36 -38.09
CA LYS A 428 -13.48 1.42 -38.66
C LYS A 428 -13.50 1.21 -40.18
N ASP A 429 -14.46 0.43 -40.68
CA ASP A 429 -14.70 0.22 -42.12
C ASP A 429 -15.17 1.48 -42.86
N HIS A 430 -15.53 2.56 -42.15
CA HIS A 430 -15.86 3.85 -42.77
C HIS A 430 -14.69 4.85 -42.85
N HIS A 431 -13.48 4.51 -42.36
CA HIS A 431 -12.35 5.45 -42.32
C HIS A 431 -10.99 4.95 -42.83
N GLU A 432 -10.85 3.70 -43.28
CA GLU A 432 -9.59 3.19 -43.87
C GLU A 432 -9.57 3.24 -45.40
N GLY A 433 -9.97 4.39 -45.95
CA GLY A 433 -9.79 4.73 -47.35
C GLY A 433 -8.77 5.84 -47.52
N LEU A 434 -7.53 5.72 -47.00
CA LEU A 434 -6.38 6.55 -47.39
C LEU A 434 -5.06 5.90 -46.91
N ARG A 435 -4.33 5.35 -47.88
CA ARG A 435 -2.98 4.77 -47.81
C ARG A 435 -1.92 5.79 -47.37
N MET A 436 -0.83 5.34 -46.73
CA MET A 436 0.49 5.19 -47.38
C MET A 436 1.51 4.44 -46.50
N GLU A 437 2.31 3.62 -47.19
CA GLU A 437 3.34 2.69 -46.70
C GLU A 437 4.76 3.32 -46.61
N ARG A 438 5.66 2.53 -45.99
CA ARG A 438 7.14 2.42 -46.07
C ARG A 438 7.85 2.85 -44.78
N GLY A 439 8.79 2.11 -44.20
CA GLY A 439 9.53 0.93 -44.69
C GLY A 439 10.34 0.24 -43.58
N LYS A 440 10.82 -0.95 -43.93
CA LYS A 440 11.44 -2.01 -43.13
C LYS A 440 12.86 -1.69 -42.64
N GLY A 441 13.30 -2.39 -41.58
CA GLY A 441 14.58 -3.11 -41.67
C GLY A 441 15.52 -3.18 -40.45
N TYR A 442 15.73 -4.42 -39.98
CA TYR A 442 16.96 -5.02 -39.44
C TYR A 442 17.30 -4.99 -37.93
N ALA A 443 17.66 -6.20 -37.47
CA ALA A 443 18.42 -6.60 -36.28
C ALA A 443 19.59 -7.50 -36.76
N PRO A 444 20.36 -8.19 -35.90
CA PRO A 444 21.34 -7.73 -34.88
C PRO A 444 22.71 -8.46 -35.02
N ILE A 445 23.84 -7.94 -34.51
CA ILE A 445 25.08 -8.73 -34.27
C ILE A 445 25.83 -8.22 -33.02
N GLY A 446 26.45 -9.13 -32.28
CA GLY A 446 26.98 -8.97 -30.92
C GLY A 446 28.44 -8.50 -30.78
N GLY A 447 28.99 -8.67 -29.59
CA GLY A 447 30.40 -8.37 -29.27
C GLY A 447 30.75 -8.60 -27.80
N ARG A 448 31.59 -9.60 -27.53
CA ARG A 448 32.24 -9.87 -26.23
C ARG A 448 33.44 -8.94 -26.05
N GLY A 449 33.87 -8.73 -24.80
CA GLY A 449 35.31 -8.71 -24.48
C GLY A 449 35.78 -7.69 -23.43
N ALA A 450 36.51 -8.23 -22.44
CA ALA A 450 37.54 -7.61 -21.57
C ALA A 450 37.05 -6.58 -20.52
N GLY A 451 37.63 -6.47 -19.33
CA GLY A 451 38.81 -7.10 -18.74
C GLY A 451 38.86 -6.74 -17.25
N GLY A 452 39.51 -7.59 -16.45
CA GLY A 452 39.60 -7.43 -15.00
C GLY A 452 40.58 -6.34 -14.56
N TRP A 453 40.27 -5.75 -13.40
CA TRP A 453 41.21 -5.13 -12.48
C TRP A 453 40.63 -5.29 -11.07
N VAL A 454 41.27 -6.10 -10.22
CA VAL A 454 41.14 -5.96 -8.76
C VAL A 454 42.55 -6.04 -8.19
N VAL A 455 42.94 -4.93 -7.59
CA VAL A 455 44.14 -4.74 -6.78
C VAL A 455 43.92 -5.42 -5.43
N ALA A 456 44.93 -6.14 -4.97
CA ALA A 456 45.00 -6.74 -3.65
C ALA A 456 45.23 -5.68 -2.57
N SER A 457 44.61 -5.88 -1.41
CA SER A 457 45.19 -5.56 -0.10
C SER A 457 44.41 -6.35 0.97
N ASP A 458 44.92 -7.54 1.31
CA ASP A 458 45.39 -7.96 2.64
C ASP A 458 44.65 -7.34 3.86
N GLY A 459 44.19 -8.06 4.87
CA GLY A 459 44.35 -9.47 5.22
C GLY A 459 43.81 -9.77 6.63
N GLN A 460 43.98 -11.04 7.00
CA GLN A 460 43.85 -11.68 8.32
C GLN A 460 42.49 -12.23 8.77
N ILE A 461 42.42 -13.56 8.60
CA ILE A 461 41.63 -14.55 9.31
C ILE A 461 42.45 -15.02 10.53
N THR A 462 41.80 -15.19 11.68
CA THR A 462 42.23 -16.15 12.72
C THR A 462 40.98 -16.89 13.23
N GLY A 463 41.05 -18.22 13.26
CA GLY A 463 39.97 -19.11 13.73
C GLY A 463 40.12 -19.54 15.19
N GLY A 464 39.15 -20.33 15.66
CA GLY A 464 39.26 -21.07 16.93
C GLY A 464 37.93 -21.62 17.48
N SER A 465 37.71 -22.90 17.20
CA SER A 465 37.10 -23.98 18.02
C SER A 465 35.70 -23.92 18.63
N ASP A 466 35.01 -25.05 18.42
CA ASP A 466 33.77 -25.59 18.99
C ASP A 466 33.67 -25.57 20.53
N ASP A 467 32.43 -25.48 21.04
CA ASP A 467 31.96 -26.46 22.03
C ASP A 467 30.42 -26.58 22.05
N GLN A 468 29.97 -27.83 22.13
CA GLN A 468 28.58 -28.29 22.09
C GLN A 468 27.94 -28.25 23.49
N VAL A 469 26.65 -27.87 23.58
CA VAL A 469 25.74 -28.39 24.62
C VAL A 469 24.37 -28.67 23.99
N VAL A 470 23.86 -29.87 24.27
CA VAL A 470 22.70 -30.52 23.63
C VAL A 470 21.56 -30.72 24.64
N SER A 471 20.32 -30.50 24.19
CA SER A 471 19.01 -31.10 24.62
C SER A 471 17.97 -30.16 25.27
N PRO A 472 16.65 -30.47 25.18
CA PRO A 472 15.93 -31.20 24.12
C PRO A 472 14.72 -30.41 23.57
N ILE A 473 14.47 -30.64 22.29
CA ILE A 473 13.36 -30.11 21.49
C ILE A 473 12.11 -30.97 21.73
N THR A 474 11.07 -30.40 22.34
CA THR A 474 9.70 -30.88 22.18
C THR A 474 9.15 -30.33 20.87
N ARG A 475 9.15 -31.19 19.83
CA ARG A 475 8.52 -30.92 18.53
C ARG A 475 7.00 -30.86 18.71
N ILE A 476 6.43 -29.67 18.60
CA ILE A 476 5.03 -29.49 18.22
C ILE A 476 5.04 -29.11 16.74
N THR A 477 4.71 -30.08 15.89
CA THR A 477 4.55 -29.90 14.45
C THR A 477 3.24 -29.16 14.17
N GLY A 478 3.31 -27.83 14.13
CA GLY A 478 2.26 -26.95 13.58
C GLY A 478 2.68 -26.44 12.20
N ASP A 479 1.98 -26.89 11.15
CA ASP A 479 2.23 -26.55 9.75
C ASP A 479 1.70 -25.13 9.43
N ASN A 480 2.50 -24.10 9.72
CA ASN A 480 2.12 -22.67 9.58
C ASN A 480 2.26 -22.15 8.14
N ARG A 481 1.41 -22.66 7.23
CA ARG A 481 1.50 -22.42 5.78
C ARG A 481 0.73 -21.22 5.20
N ALA A 482 0.07 -20.34 5.97
CA ALA A 482 -0.88 -19.41 5.34
C ALA A 482 -1.05 -17.99 5.91
N VAL A 483 -0.07 -17.40 6.59
CA VAL A 483 -0.08 -15.93 6.74
C VAL A 483 0.65 -15.34 5.53
N PHE A 484 0.43 -14.06 5.20
CA PHE A 484 1.26 -13.29 4.26
C PHE A 484 0.81 -13.26 2.78
N MET A 485 -0.44 -12.83 2.58
CA MET A 485 -0.96 -12.22 1.34
C MET A 485 -1.31 -10.73 1.49
N MET A 486 -0.58 -10.00 2.35
CA MET A 486 -0.85 -8.58 2.67
C MET A 486 0.16 -7.58 2.07
N GLY A 487 0.84 -7.94 0.98
CA GLY A 487 1.70 -7.04 0.18
C GLY A 487 1.28 -6.99 -1.29
#